data_AF-A0A940LD36-F1
#
_entry.id   AF-A0A940LD36-F1
#
_cell.length_a   1.000
_cell.length_b   1.000
_cell.length_c   1.000
_cell.angle_alpha   90.00
_cell.angle_beta   90.00
_cell.angle_gamma   90.00
#
_symmetry.space_group_name_H-M   'P 1'
#
loop_
_entity.id
_entity.type
_entity.pdbx_description
1 polymer ?
#
loop_
_entity_poly.entity_id
_entity_poly.type
_entity_poly.pdbx_seq_one_letter_code
_entity_poly.pdbx_strand_id
1 'polypeptide(L)'
;MKDPDKNTDSSKSEDSEWNSPAPGEPEGADYYMNEDGFVVFTAKYLLERGYCCGNGCKNCPYDYKAVPEPKRSKLLEQRKKNESNNNAS
;
A
#
# COMPACT_ATOMS: atom_id res chain seq x y z
N MET A 1 -31.15 43.78 -31.59
CA MET A 1 -30.54 43.17 -30.40
C MET A 1 -30.20 41.72 -30.75
N LYS A 2 -29.03 41.21 -30.38
CA LYS A 2 -28.63 39.83 -30.69
C LYS A 2 -29.03 38.92 -29.53
N ASP A 3 -29.72 37.83 -29.86
CA ASP A 3 -30.11 36.73 -28.99
C ASP A 3 -28.89 36.07 -28.32
N PRO A 4 -28.98 35.69 -27.04
CA PRO A 4 -28.07 34.72 -26.47
C PRO A 4 -28.80 33.42 -26.12
N ASP A 5 -29.28 32.70 -27.14
CA ASP A 5 -29.42 31.25 -27.05
C ASP A 5 -28.08 30.62 -27.51
N LYS A 6 -27.21 30.34 -26.53
CA LYS A 6 -26.13 29.35 -26.68
C LYS A 6 -26.24 28.32 -25.58
N ASN A 7 -27.08 27.35 -25.87
CA ASN A 7 -26.86 25.94 -25.60
C ASN A 7 -25.36 25.58 -25.50
N THR A 8 -24.93 25.12 -24.34
CA THR A 8 -23.98 24.01 -24.21
C THR A 8 -24.47 23.11 -23.08
N ASP A 9 -25.43 22.25 -23.43
CA ASP A 9 -25.46 20.90 -22.90
C ASP A 9 -24.11 20.24 -23.24
N SER A 10 -23.24 20.14 -22.24
CA SER A 10 -22.09 19.26 -22.31
C SER A 10 -21.61 18.98 -20.91
N SER A 11 -21.98 17.78 -20.46
CA SER A 11 -21.15 16.95 -19.60
C SER A 11 -21.01 17.45 -18.16
N LYS A 12 -21.83 16.87 -17.30
CA LYS A 12 -21.35 16.35 -16.01
C LYS A 12 -20.03 15.60 -16.24
N SER A 13 -18.89 16.29 -16.24
CA SER A 13 -17.61 15.63 -16.00
C SER A 13 -17.44 15.64 -14.51
N GLU A 14 -17.99 14.61 -13.87
CA GLU A 14 -17.28 13.82 -12.87
C GLU A 14 -16.25 14.65 -12.08
N ASP A 15 -16.72 15.63 -11.29
CA ASP A 15 -15.96 16.16 -10.16
C ASP A 15 -15.97 15.05 -9.11
N SER A 16 -15.17 14.03 -9.45
CA SER A 16 -14.51 13.08 -8.59
C SER A 16 -15.34 12.74 -7.37
N GLU A 17 -16.27 11.81 -7.60
CA GLU A 17 -16.53 10.70 -6.70
C GLU A 17 -15.35 10.56 -5.73
N TRP A 18 -15.61 11.06 -4.53
CA TRP A 18 -14.72 10.91 -3.40
C TRP A 18 -14.60 9.41 -3.16
N ASN A 19 -13.61 8.77 -3.78
CA ASN A 19 -13.15 7.44 -3.41
C ASN A 19 -12.53 7.58 -2.02
N SER A 20 -13.43 7.63 -1.05
CA SER A 20 -13.14 7.87 0.33
C SER A 20 -13.27 6.54 1.06
N PRO A 21 -12.15 5.84 1.36
CA PRO A 21 -12.22 4.77 2.32
C PRO A 21 -12.47 5.38 3.71
N ALA A 22 -13.74 5.36 4.13
CA ALA A 22 -14.15 5.69 5.49
C ALA A 22 -13.80 4.54 6.47
N PRO A 23 -13.75 4.81 7.78
CA PRO A 23 -12.74 4.25 8.66
C PRO A 23 -13.13 2.90 9.28
N GLY A 24 -12.19 1.97 9.32
CA GLY A 24 -12.27 0.72 10.10
C GLY A 24 -11.85 -0.53 9.33
N GLU A 25 -10.55 -0.68 9.10
CA GLU A 25 -9.90 -1.80 8.40
C GLU A 25 -9.94 -1.75 6.85
N PRO A 26 -8.77 -1.88 6.20
CA PRO A 26 -8.69 -1.80 4.76
C PRO A 26 -8.98 -3.16 4.11
N GLU A 27 -10.25 -3.48 3.90
CA GLU A 27 -10.62 -4.47 2.89
C GLU A 27 -10.28 -3.88 1.51
N GLY A 28 -8.99 -3.97 1.14
CA GLY A 28 -8.46 -3.48 -0.13
C GLY A 28 -7.47 -2.31 -0.09
N ALA A 29 -6.97 -1.86 1.07
CA ALA A 29 -5.91 -0.83 1.04
C ALA A 29 -4.52 -1.42 0.80
N ASP A 30 -3.76 -0.66 0.03
CA ASP A 30 -2.40 -0.99 -0.37
C ASP A 30 -1.38 -0.73 0.74
N TYR A 31 -1.72 0.13 1.70
CA TYR A 31 -0.88 0.52 2.81
C TYR A 31 -1.69 0.94 4.03
N TYR A 32 -1.02 0.97 5.18
CA TYR A 32 -1.52 1.56 6.42
C TYR A 32 -0.45 2.47 7.03
N MET A 33 -0.84 3.40 7.88
CA MET A 33 0.10 4.15 8.72
C MET A 33 0.28 3.42 10.05
N ASN A 34 1.52 3.19 10.46
CA ASN A 34 1.80 2.62 11.78
C ASN A 34 1.78 3.71 12.87
N GLU A 35 1.88 3.30 14.13
CA GLU A 35 1.88 4.19 15.31
C GLU A 35 3.00 5.23 15.28
N ASP A 36 4.11 4.92 14.60
CA ASP A 36 5.25 5.81 14.41
C ASP A 36 5.05 6.82 13.26
N GLY A 37 3.91 6.79 12.56
CA GLY A 37 3.60 7.66 11.44
C GLY A 37 4.25 7.25 10.10
N PHE A 38 4.80 6.04 10.00
CA PHE A 38 5.35 5.50 8.76
C PHE A 38 4.29 4.78 7.92
N VAL A 39 4.38 4.96 6.61
CA VAL A 39 3.58 4.21 5.63
C VAL A 39 4.14 2.80 5.49
N VAL A 40 3.31 1.80 5.78
CA VAL A 40 3.64 0.38 5.66
C VAL A 40 2.74 -0.26 4.61
N PHE A 41 3.35 -0.72 3.51
CA PHE A 41 2.65 -1.44 2.46
C PHE A 41 2.20 -2.83 2.92
N THR A 42 1.01 -3.25 2.47
CA THR A 42 0.48 -4.58 2.70
C THR A 42 1.18 -5.61 1.82
N ALA A 43 1.15 -6.88 2.23
CA ALA A 43 1.71 -7.96 1.41
C ALA A 43 0.97 -8.10 0.07
N LYS A 44 -0.36 -7.85 0.07
CA LYS A 44 -1.21 -7.86 -1.13
C LYS A 44 -0.70 -6.88 -2.18
N TYR A 45 -0.52 -5.61 -1.81
CA TYR A 45 -0.01 -4.60 -2.74
C TYR A 45 1.38 -4.96 -3.28
N LEU A 46 2.26 -5.48 -2.43
CA LEU A 46 3.61 -5.90 -2.85
C LEU A 46 3.58 -7.11 -3.80
N LEU A 47 2.61 -8.01 -3.64
CA LEU A 47 2.35 -9.11 -4.58
C LEU A 47 1.81 -8.59 -5.91
N GLU A 48 0.81 -7.71 -5.89
CA GLU A 48 0.21 -7.10 -7.10
C GLU A 48 1.23 -6.28 -7.90
N ARG A 49 2.16 -5.59 -7.24
CA ARG A 49 3.29 -4.91 -7.88
C ARG A 49 4.20 -5.87 -8.67
N GLY A 50 4.23 -7.15 -8.33
CA GLY A 50 4.93 -8.20 -9.09
C GLY A 50 6.45 -8.26 -8.91
N TYR A 51 7.07 -7.40 -8.10
CA TYR A 51 8.53 -7.48 -7.86
C TYR A 51 8.97 -7.04 -6.46
N CYS A 52 10.14 -7.54 -6.05
CA CYS A 52 10.80 -7.13 -4.81
C CYS A 52 11.62 -5.86 -5.05
N CYS A 53 11.32 -4.79 -4.32
CA CYS A 53 11.96 -3.48 -4.48
C CYS A 53 13.33 -3.33 -3.78
N GLY A 54 13.77 -4.31 -3.00
CA GLY A 54 15.07 -4.26 -2.31
C GLY A 54 15.14 -3.37 -1.06
N ASN A 55 14.02 -2.79 -0.61
CA ASN A 55 14.02 -1.89 0.55
C ASN A 55 14.02 -2.60 1.92
N GLY A 56 13.59 -3.86 1.98
CA GLY A 56 13.49 -4.61 3.23
C GLY A 56 12.24 -4.28 4.04
N CYS A 57 11.06 -4.24 3.40
CA CYS A 57 9.79 -3.92 4.05
C CYS A 57 9.28 -5.03 4.99
N LYS A 58 8.51 -4.64 6.02
CA LYS A 58 7.99 -5.57 7.04
C LYS A 58 7.18 -6.72 6.44
N ASN A 59 6.29 -6.42 5.50
CA ASN A 59 5.37 -7.37 4.88
C ASN A 59 5.90 -7.93 3.54
N CYS A 60 7.23 -8.03 3.35
CA CYS A 60 7.80 -8.47 2.08
C CYS A 60 7.41 -9.92 1.74
N PRO A 61 6.65 -10.17 0.65
CA PRO A 61 6.21 -11.51 0.27
C PRO A 61 7.28 -12.29 -0.52
N TYR A 62 8.41 -11.66 -0.83
CA TYR A 62 9.46 -12.23 -1.70
C TYR A 62 10.74 -12.60 -0.95
N ASP A 63 10.67 -12.79 0.36
CA ASP A 63 11.83 -13.16 1.21
C ASP A 63 13.07 -12.31 0.95
N TYR A 64 12.82 -11.01 0.78
CA TYR A 64 13.86 -10.00 0.60
C TYR A 64 14.80 -10.30 -0.57
N LYS A 65 14.36 -11.01 -1.62
CA LYS A 65 15.21 -11.49 -2.71
C LYS A 65 16.09 -10.42 -3.39
N ALA A 66 15.61 -9.17 -3.46
CA ALA A 66 16.33 -8.05 -4.08
C ALA A 66 17.07 -7.17 -3.06
N VAL A 67 17.05 -7.53 -1.77
CA VAL A 67 17.81 -6.82 -0.73
C VAL A 67 19.25 -7.33 -0.75
N PRO A 68 20.28 -6.47 -0.79
CA PRO A 68 21.67 -6.89 -0.78
C PRO A 68 22.09 -7.49 0.58
N GLU A 69 23.07 -8.39 0.55
CA GLU A 69 23.74 -8.87 1.75
C GLU A 69 24.63 -7.76 2.36
N PRO A 70 24.81 -7.73 3.69
CA PRO A 70 24.31 -8.69 4.70
C PRO A 70 22.89 -8.37 5.21
N LYS A 71 22.22 -7.36 4.64
CA LYS A 71 20.94 -6.87 5.15
C LYS A 71 19.83 -7.91 5.00
N ARG A 72 19.80 -8.62 3.87
CA ARG A 72 18.84 -9.71 3.63
C ARG A 72 18.91 -10.81 4.67
N SER A 73 20.10 -11.35 4.97
CA SER A 73 20.26 -12.39 6.00
C SER A 73 19.74 -11.93 7.36
N LYS A 74 20.06 -10.69 7.76
CA LYS A 74 19.58 -10.11 9.03
C LYS A 74 18.05 -9.99 9.09
N LEU A 75 17.42 -9.55 8.00
CA LEU A 75 15.96 -9.40 7.93
C LEU A 75 15.24 -10.76 8.03
N LEU A 76 15.78 -11.80 7.37
CA LEU A 76 15.23 -13.16 7.46
C LEU A 76 15.35 -13.73 8.87
N GLU A 77 16.49 -13.50 9.54
CA GLU A 77 16.68 -13.92 10.93
C GLU A 77 15.71 -13.18 11.89
N GLN A 78 15.55 -11.88 11.71
CA GLN A 78 14.60 -11.07 12.50
C GLN A 78 13.16 -11.57 12.35
N ARG A 79 12.74 -11.92 11.12
CA ARG A 79 11.40 -12.48 10.89
C ARG A 79 11.17 -13.78 11.67
N LYS A 80 12.12 -14.72 11.59
CA LYS A 80 12.06 -16.00 12.33
C LYS A 80 11.99 -15.79 13.84
N LYS A 81 12.78 -14.85 14.38
CA LYS A 81 12.75 -14.51 15.81
C LYS A 81 11.39 -13.99 16.24
N ASN A 82 10.78 -13.11 15.44
CA ASN A 82 9.45 -12.56 15.74
C ASN A 82 8.37 -13.66 15.72
N GLU A 83 8.44 -14.60 14.77
CA GLU A 83 7.54 -15.76 14.72
C GLU A 83 7.68 -16.65 15.96
N SER A 84 8.91 -16.94 16.40
CA SER A 84 9.15 -17.72 17.61
C SER A 84 8.58 -17.03 18.86
N ASN A 85 8.71 -15.71 18.96
CA ASN A 85 8.21 -14.96 20.11
C ASN A 85 6.68 -14.93 20.18
N ASN A 86 6.00 -14.85 19.02
CA ASN A 86 4.55 -14.78 18.97
C ASN A 86 3.86 -16.13 19.27
N ASN A 87 4.55 -17.26 19.06
CA ASN A 87 4.01 -18.60 19.33
C ASN A 87 4.18 -19.05 20.79
N ALA A 88 4.79 -18.23 21.64
CA ALA A 88 5.02 -18.53 23.06
C ALA A 88 4.02 -17.84 24.02
N SER A 89 2.89 -17.33 23.49
CA SER A 89 1.80 -16.70 24.26
C SER A 89 0.60 -17.62 24.44
#